data_AF-A0A1G5BXP6-F1
#
_entry.id   AF-A0A1G5BXP6-F1
#
_cell.length_a   1.000
_cell.length_b   1.000
_cell.length_c   1.000
_cell.angle_alpha   90.00
_cell.angle_beta   90.00
_cell.angle_gamma   90.00
#
_symmetry.space_group_name_H-M   'P 1'
#
loop_
_entity.id
_entity.type
_entity.pdbx_description
1 polymer ?
#
loop_
_entity_poly.entity_id
_entity_poly.type
_entity_poly.pdbx_seq_one_letter_code
_entity_poly.pdbx_strand_id
1 'polypeptide(L)'
;MDEVILPDVSVEVPPDGLPIGEAAAVCGLSVDTLRYYEREGLTLHPAPRSSSGRRRYGTSDLAWLAGLVMLRETGMPIADIRRYAALTRRQGTDVERLQILEQHRRAVIKSMEQTRKHLAAIDRKIAAYRNVIGSHEP
;
A
#
# COMPACT_ATOMS: atom_id res chain seq x y z
N MET A 1 -4.15 14.03 -16.34
CA MET A 1 -3.71 12.62 -16.49
C MET A 1 -3.95 11.98 -15.14
N ASP A 2 -5.23 11.81 -14.82
CA ASP A 2 -5.75 11.71 -13.46
C ASP A 2 -6.26 10.31 -13.11
N GLU A 3 -5.75 9.28 -13.79
CA GLU A 3 -6.05 7.90 -13.45
C GLU A 3 -4.86 7.31 -12.68
N VAL A 4 -4.89 7.53 -11.38
CA VAL A 4 -4.10 6.76 -10.42
C VAL A 4 -4.63 5.33 -10.46
N ILE A 5 -4.07 4.48 -11.32
CA ILE A 5 -4.35 3.04 -11.37
C ILE A 5 -3.59 2.36 -10.23
N LEU A 6 -4.11 2.46 -9.00
CA LEU A 6 -3.73 1.64 -7.84
C LEU A 6 -4.92 1.55 -6.88
N PRO A 7 -5.11 0.37 -6.26
CA PRO A 7 -6.20 -0.57 -6.49
C PRO A 7 -7.62 0.02 -6.37
N ASP A 8 -8.59 -0.61 -7.06
CA ASP A 8 -10.00 -0.24 -7.02
C ASP A 8 -10.50 -0.19 -5.57
N VAL A 9 -10.83 1.00 -5.10
CA VAL A 9 -11.49 1.20 -3.82
C VAL A 9 -12.98 1.08 -4.09
N SER A 10 -13.52 -0.14 -3.97
CA SER A 10 -14.93 -0.46 -4.28
C SER A 10 -15.92 0.05 -3.22
N VAL A 11 -15.78 1.31 -2.79
CA VAL A 11 -16.61 1.93 -1.75
C VAL A 11 -17.28 3.19 -2.29
N GLU A 12 -18.57 3.32 -2.03
CA GLU A 12 -19.33 4.53 -2.34
C GLU A 12 -18.87 5.67 -1.44
N VAL A 13 -18.33 6.74 -2.04
CA VAL A 13 -17.85 7.91 -1.31
C VAL A 13 -18.93 9.00 -1.39
N PRO A 14 -19.46 9.47 -0.25
CA PRO A 14 -20.38 10.60 -0.22
C PRO A 14 -19.79 11.84 -0.88
N PRO A 15 -20.60 12.76 -1.43
CA PRO A 15 -20.11 14.00 -2.03
C PRO A 15 -19.26 14.85 -1.09
N ASP A 16 -19.50 14.78 0.23
CA ASP A 16 -18.73 15.47 1.24
C ASP A 16 -17.52 14.67 1.76
N GLY A 17 -17.29 13.45 1.25
CA GLY A 17 -16.18 12.56 1.59
C GLY A 17 -16.37 11.72 2.85
N LEU A 18 -15.51 10.73 3.05
CA LEU A 18 -15.54 9.87 4.24
C LEU A 18 -14.85 10.52 5.44
N PRO A 19 -15.30 10.28 6.68
CA PRO A 19 -14.53 10.62 7.87
C PRO A 19 -13.28 9.73 8.00
N ILE A 20 -12.29 10.20 8.76
CA ILE A 20 -10.98 9.50 8.92
C ILE A 20 -11.09 8.04 9.36
N GLY A 21 -12.11 7.69 10.15
CA GLY A 21 -12.33 6.31 10.62
C GLY A 21 -12.68 5.38 9.47
N GLU A 22 -13.65 5.78 8.65
CA GLU A 22 -14.08 5.02 7.48
C GLU A 22 -12.99 5.02 6.41
N ALA A 23 -12.38 6.17 6.12
CA ALA A 23 -11.27 6.24 5.17
C ALA A 23 -10.10 5.31 5.56
N ALA A 24 -9.74 5.26 6.84
CA ALA A 24 -8.72 4.34 7.33
C ALA A 24 -9.16 2.88 7.14
N ALA A 25 -10.38 2.52 7.53
CA ALA A 25 -10.91 1.16 7.39
C ALA A 25 -10.92 0.70 5.93
N VAL A 26 -11.39 1.55 5.02
CA VAL A 26 -11.45 1.28 3.57
C VAL A 26 -10.06 1.01 2.99
N CYS A 27 -9.04 1.74 3.44
CA CYS A 27 -7.67 1.55 2.98
C CYS A 27 -6.89 0.46 3.77
N GLY A 28 -7.54 -0.28 4.68
CA GLY A 28 -6.86 -1.28 5.52
C GLY A 28 -5.89 -0.69 6.55
N LEU A 29 -6.08 0.57 6.93
CA LEU A 29 -5.26 1.31 7.89
C LEU A 29 -5.94 1.43 9.24
N SER A 30 -5.14 1.57 10.31
CA SER A 30 -5.63 2.18 11.54
C SER A 30 -5.74 3.70 11.39
N VAL A 31 -6.64 4.32 12.16
CA VAL A 31 -6.75 5.79 12.21
C VAL A 31 -5.40 6.42 12.59
N ASP A 32 -4.65 5.81 13.51
CA ASP A 32 -3.33 6.30 13.90
C ASP A 32 -2.31 6.22 12.77
N THR A 33 -2.38 5.18 11.93
CA THR A 33 -1.52 5.06 10.74
C THR A 33 -1.87 6.12 9.71
N LEU A 34 -3.15 6.38 9.46
CA LEU A 34 -3.57 7.45 8.57
C LEU A 34 -3.13 8.83 9.09
N ARG A 35 -3.29 9.09 10.39
CA ARG A 35 -2.76 10.32 11.02
C ARG A 35 -1.24 10.42 10.93
N TYR A 36 -0.54 9.30 11.07
CA TYR A 36 0.90 9.24 10.89
C TYR A 36 1.28 9.60 9.45
N TYR A 37 0.60 9.06 8.44
CA TYR A 37 0.84 9.40 7.03
C TYR A 37 0.62 10.89 6.75
N GLU A 38 -0.40 11.51 7.36
CA GLU A 38 -0.61 12.96 7.26
C GLU A 38 0.55 13.76 7.87
N ARG A 39 1.02 13.37 9.07
CA ARG A 39 2.13 14.04 9.75
C ARG A 39 3.44 13.92 8.98
N GLU A 40 3.68 12.76 8.37
CA GLU A 40 4.87 12.49 7.56
C GLU A 40 4.81 13.09 6.15
N GLY A 41 3.70 13.78 5.82
CA GLY A 41 3.51 14.41 4.51
C GLY A 41 3.45 13.39 3.38
N LEU A 42 2.77 12.26 3.59
CA LEU A 42 2.58 11.23 2.56
C LEU A 42 1.31 11.44 1.73
N THR A 43 0.31 12.14 2.26
CA THR A 43 -0.93 12.49 1.53
C THR A 43 -0.67 13.60 0.52
N LEU A 44 -1.18 13.52 -0.71
CA LEU A 44 -0.91 14.53 -1.77
C LEU A 44 -1.27 15.95 -1.33
N HIS A 45 -2.44 16.11 -0.76
CA HIS A 45 -2.92 17.37 -0.21
C HIS A 45 -3.50 17.14 1.20
N PRO A 46 -3.60 18.19 2.04
CA PRO A 46 -4.41 18.11 3.23
C PRO A 46 -5.87 17.84 2.83
N ALA A 47 -6.43 16.74 3.29
CA ALA A 47 -7.85 16.42 3.09
C ALA A 47 -8.73 17.62 3.49
N PRO A 48 -9.72 18.01 2.65
CA PRO A 48 -10.62 19.11 2.93
C PRO A 48 -11.32 18.92 4.27
N ARG A 49 -11.72 20.03 4.90
CA ARG A 49 -12.44 20.02 6.16
C ARG A 49 -13.92 20.30 5.94
N SER A 50 -14.78 19.54 6.61
CA SER A 50 -16.20 19.83 6.69
C SER A 50 -16.46 21.14 7.46
N SER A 51 -17.70 21.63 7.40
CA SER A 51 -18.17 22.77 8.21
C SER A 51 -17.96 22.59 9.73
N SER A 52 -17.92 21.34 10.20
CA SER A 52 -17.60 20.98 11.59
C SER A 52 -16.09 20.87 11.88
N GLY A 53 -15.21 21.29 10.96
CA GLY A 53 -13.75 21.28 11.11
C GLY A 53 -13.06 19.91 10.99
N ARG A 54 -13.80 18.86 10.61
CA ARG A 54 -13.27 17.48 10.52
C ARG A 54 -12.81 17.18 9.09
N ARG A 55 -11.69 16.45 8.95
CA ARG A 55 -11.21 16.01 7.63
C ARG A 55 -12.22 15.11 6.92
N ARG A 56 -12.22 15.19 5.59
CA ARG A 56 -13.05 14.45 4.67
C ARG A 56 -12.22 13.94 3.51
N TYR A 57 -12.29 12.63 3.25
CA TYR A 57 -11.47 11.95 2.25
C TYR A 57 -12.35 11.60 1.05
N GLY A 58 -12.03 12.18 -0.11
CA GLY A 58 -12.71 11.89 -1.36
C GLY A 58 -12.16 10.64 -2.04
N THR A 59 -12.77 10.23 -3.16
CA THR A 59 -12.34 9.05 -3.92
C THR A 59 -10.86 9.09 -4.33
N SER A 60 -10.36 10.26 -4.75
CA SER A 60 -8.96 10.44 -5.12
C SER A 60 -8.00 10.30 -3.94
N ASP A 61 -8.40 10.75 -2.75
CA ASP A 61 -7.62 10.57 -1.53
C ASP A 61 -7.52 9.07 -1.17
N LEU A 62 -8.63 8.34 -1.29
CA LEU A 62 -8.68 6.90 -1.00
C LEU A 62 -7.84 6.09 -1.99
N ALA A 63 -7.94 6.39 -3.29
CA ALA A 63 -7.11 5.73 -4.31
C ALA A 63 -5.61 5.98 -4.07
N TRP A 64 -5.24 7.21 -3.71
CA TRP A 64 -3.87 7.53 -3.34
C TRP A 64 -3.42 6.75 -2.09
N LEU A 65 -4.21 6.76 -1.02
CA LEU A 65 -3.91 6.05 0.21
C LEU A 65 -3.76 4.54 -0.01
N ALA A 66 -4.66 3.95 -0.80
CA ALA A 66 -4.59 2.53 -1.17
C ALA A 66 -3.32 2.21 -1.96
N GLY A 67 -2.91 3.10 -2.88
CA GLY A 67 -1.63 3.00 -3.57
C GLY A 67 -0.43 3.05 -2.61
N LEU A 68 -0.43 3.96 -1.64
CA LEU A 68 0.62 4.03 -0.62
C LEU A 68 0.69 2.77 0.24
N VAL A 69 -0.46 2.21 0.61
CA VAL A 69 -0.56 0.96 1.37
C VAL A 69 0.06 -0.18 0.55
N MET A 70 -0.34 -0.35 -0.71
CA MET A 70 0.23 -1.38 -1.59
C MET A 70 1.76 -1.24 -1.72
N LEU A 71 2.27 -0.02 -1.96
CA LEU A 71 3.71 0.21 -2.06
C LEU A 71 4.44 -0.19 -0.77
N ARG A 72 3.87 0.15 0.40
CA ARG A 72 4.43 -0.24 1.69
C ARG A 72 4.38 -1.75 1.91
N GLU A 73 3.26 -2.41 1.63
CA GLU A 73 3.07 -3.85 1.81
C GLU A 73 4.00 -4.67 0.92
N THR A 74 4.32 -4.14 -0.27
CA THR A 74 5.30 -4.73 -1.17
C THR A 74 6.76 -4.37 -0.81
N GLY A 75 6.97 -3.70 0.32
CA GLY A 75 8.28 -3.49 0.91
C GLY A 75 8.96 -2.16 0.57
N MET A 76 8.25 -1.19 0.00
CA MET A 76 8.84 0.13 -0.26
C MET A 76 9.09 0.86 1.06
N PRO A 77 10.33 1.33 1.33
CA PRO A 77 10.62 2.11 2.53
C PRO A 77 9.81 3.42 2.57
N ILE A 78 9.42 3.84 3.78
CA ILE A 78 8.69 5.12 3.95
C ILE A 78 9.46 6.32 3.40
N ALA A 79 10.80 6.29 3.43
CA ALA A 79 11.63 7.34 2.84
C ALA A 79 11.39 7.48 1.32
N ASP A 80 11.31 6.36 0.60
CA ASP A 80 11.05 6.34 -0.84
C ASP A 80 9.60 6.71 -1.16
N ILE A 81 8.65 6.25 -0.33
CA ILE A 81 7.25 6.68 -0.43
C ILE A 81 7.13 8.20 -0.26
N ARG A 82 7.84 8.79 0.71
CA ARG A 82 7.86 10.25 0.93
C ARG A 82 8.44 10.98 -0.28
N ARG A 83 9.52 10.46 -0.86
CA ARG A 83 10.11 11.01 -2.10
C ARG A 83 9.12 10.95 -3.26
N TYR A 84 8.46 9.82 -3.44
CA TYR A 84 7.44 9.63 -4.47
C TYR A 84 6.24 10.57 -4.30
N ALA A 85 5.75 10.75 -3.07
CA ALA A 85 4.69 11.69 -2.74
C ALA A 85 5.11 13.14 -3.04
N ALA A 86 6.34 13.53 -2.70
CA ALA A 86 6.86 14.87 -2.97
C ALA A 86 6.99 15.16 -4.47
N LEU A 87 7.42 14.18 -5.27
CA LEU A 87 7.48 14.31 -6.72
C LEU A 87 6.08 14.42 -7.33
N THR A 88 5.13 13.58 -6.90
CA THR A 88 3.76 13.58 -7.44
C THR A 88 3.02 14.93 -7.26
N ARG A 89 3.39 15.73 -6.25
CA ARG A 89 2.83 17.09 -6.08
C ARG A 89 3.36 18.11 -7.09
N ARG A 90 4.40 17.79 -7.86
CA ARG A 90 5.11 18.70 -8.77
C ARG A 90 4.88 18.25 -10.22
N GLN A 91 4.60 19.22 -11.09
CA GLN A 91 4.52 18.97 -12.53
C GLN A 91 5.92 18.67 -13.10
N GLY A 92 5.97 17.89 -14.19
CA GLY A 92 7.21 17.60 -14.93
C GLY A 92 8.15 16.60 -14.23
N THR A 93 7.67 15.83 -13.27
CA THR A 93 8.47 14.83 -12.52
C THR A 93 8.17 13.38 -12.91
N ASP A 94 7.50 13.17 -14.05
CA ASP A 94 6.99 11.87 -14.46
C ASP A 94 8.11 10.84 -14.67
N VAL A 95 9.27 11.29 -15.15
CA VAL A 95 10.45 10.43 -15.34
C VAL A 95 11.00 9.96 -14.00
N GLU A 96 11.17 10.84 -13.01
CA GLU A 96 11.64 10.44 -11.67
C GLU A 96 10.64 9.55 -10.94
N ARG A 97 9.34 9.82 -11.09
CA ARG A 97 8.27 8.99 -10.54
C ARG A 97 8.30 7.59 -11.14
N LEU A 98 8.45 7.48 -12.47
CA LEU A 98 8.59 6.21 -13.17
C LEU A 98 9.82 5.44 -12.69
N GLN A 99 10.97 6.08 -12.57
CA GLN A 99 12.21 5.44 -12.10
C GLN A 99 12.07 4.83 -10.71
N ILE A 100 11.40 5.52 -9.77
CA ILE A 100 11.13 4.99 -8.43
C ILE A 100 10.27 3.72 -8.52
N LEU A 101 9.20 3.75 -9.32
CA LEU A 101 8.30 2.61 -9.47
C LEU A 101 8.98 1.43 -10.17
N GLU A 102 9.79 1.67 -11.18
CA GLU A 102 10.56 0.61 -11.85
C GLU A 102 11.62 -0.01 -10.93
N GLN A 103 12.29 0.81 -10.12
CA GLN A 103 13.22 0.32 -9.11
C GLN A 103 12.51 -0.56 -8.08
N HIS A 104 11.37 -0.11 -7.58
CA HIS A 104 10.56 -0.89 -6.65
C HIS A 104 10.06 -2.19 -7.29
N ARG A 105 9.57 -2.13 -8.54
CA ARG A 105 9.16 -3.32 -9.29
C ARG A 105 10.25 -4.38 -9.36
N ARG A 106 11.50 -3.98 -9.62
CA ARG A 106 12.65 -4.92 -9.61
C ARG A 106 12.87 -5.53 -8.23
N ALA A 107 12.73 -4.76 -7.15
CA ALA A 107 12.84 -5.25 -5.79
C ALA A 107 11.72 -6.25 -5.44
N VAL A 108 10.48 -5.96 -5.84
CA VAL A 108 9.32 -6.86 -5.65
C VAL A 108 9.53 -8.18 -6.36
N ILE A 109 9.96 -8.17 -7.64
CA ILE A 109 10.24 -9.39 -8.41
C ILE A 109 11.28 -10.25 -7.69
N LYS A 110 12.38 -9.64 -7.24
CA LYS A 110 13.43 -10.34 -6.48
C LYS A 110 12.90 -10.94 -5.17
N SER A 111 12.04 -10.22 -4.46
CA SER A 111 11.38 -10.71 -3.24
C SER A 111 10.47 -11.91 -3.50
N MET A 112 9.69 -11.86 -4.60
CA MET A 112 8.82 -12.97 -5.02
C MET A 112 9.63 -14.23 -5.35
N GLU A 113 10.73 -14.09 -6.09
CA GLU A 113 11.64 -15.20 -6.40
C GLU A 113 12.22 -15.83 -5.13
N GLN A 114 12.67 -15.01 -4.18
CA GLN A 114 13.21 -15.50 -2.91
C GLN A 114 12.15 -16.22 -2.08
N THR A 115 10.96 -15.64 -1.99
CA THR A 115 9.83 -16.23 -1.26
C THR A 115 9.42 -17.57 -1.87
N ARG A 116 9.38 -17.68 -3.20
CA ARG A 116 9.11 -18.96 -3.89
C ARG A 116 10.16 -20.02 -3.57
N LYS A 117 11.45 -19.65 -3.53
CA LYS A 117 12.54 -20.58 -3.13
C LYS A 117 12.37 -21.06 -1.70
N HIS A 118 12.02 -20.17 -0.78
CA HIS A 118 11.77 -20.52 0.63
C HIS A 118 10.55 -21.44 0.77
N LEU A 119 9.45 -21.14 0.08
CA LEU A 119 8.25 -21.97 0.08
C LEU A 119 8.57 -23.40 -0.37
N ALA A 120 9.31 -23.57 -1.47
CA ALA A 120 9.72 -24.89 -1.93
C ALA A 120 10.58 -25.66 -0.91
N ALA A 121 11.41 -24.97 -0.11
CA ALA A 121 12.17 -25.60 0.96
C ALA A 121 11.27 -26.05 2.14
N ILE A 122 10.28 -25.23 2.50
CA ILE A 122 9.27 -25.55 3.50
C ILE A 122 8.46 -26.78 3.06
N ASP A 123 8.02 -26.83 1.81
CA ASP A 123 7.25 -27.96 1.25
C ASP A 123 8.03 -29.27 1.32
N ARG A 124 9.33 -29.26 0.98
CA ARG A 124 10.19 -30.44 1.13
C ARG A 124 10.27 -30.90 2.58
N LYS A 125 10.35 -29.96 3.54
CA LYS A 125 10.40 -30.29 4.96
C LYS A 125 9.08 -30.87 5.45
N ILE A 126 7.94 -30.33 5.01
CA ILE A 126 6.61 -30.86 5.31
C ILE A 126 6.47 -32.29 4.76
N ALA A 127 6.87 -32.54 3.52
CA ALA A 127 6.82 -33.87 2.91
C ALA A 127 7.65 -34.89 3.70
N ALA A 128 8.86 -34.50 4.14
CA ALA A 128 9.70 -35.35 4.98
C ALA A 128 9.01 -35.72 6.30
N TYR A 129 8.36 -34.77 6.98
CA TYR A 129 7.62 -35.06 8.22
C TYR A 129 6.40 -35.96 7.98
N ARG A 130 5.65 -35.74 6.89
CA ARG A 130 4.50 -36.60 6.55
C ARG A 130 4.92 -38.05 6.32
N ASN A 131 6.06 -38.26 5.65
CA ASN A 131 6.60 -39.61 5.43
C ASN A 131 6.97 -40.26 6.77
N VAL A 132 7.62 -39.53 7.68
CA VAL A 132 7.96 -40.06 9.01
C VAL A 132 6.69 -40.44 9.78
N ILE A 133 5.67 -39.58 9.83
CA ILE A 133 4.41 -39.87 10.53
C ILE A 133 3.69 -41.08 9.92
N GLY A 134 3.54 -41.13 8.60
CA GLY A 134 2.89 -42.25 7.91
C GLY A 134 3.68 -43.57 7.97
N SER A 135 4.99 -43.52 8.29
CA SER A 135 5.81 -44.72 8.54
C SER A 135 5.70 -45.24 9.99
N HIS A 136 5.04 -44.50 10.88
CA HIS A 136 4.83 -44.87 12.29
C HIS A 136 3.39 -45.30 12.60
N GLU A 137 2.54 -45.46 11.57
CA GLU A 137 1.23 -46.10 11.71
C GLU A 137 1.38 -47.63 11.52
N PRO A 138 0.94 -48.46 12.49
CA PRO A 138 1.08 -49.93 12.46
C PRO A 138 0.16 -50.62 11.45
#